data_AF-J9E2T5-F1
#
_entry.id   AF-J9E2T5-F1
#
_cell.length_a   1.000
_cell.length_b   1.000
_cell.length_c   1.000
_cell.angle_alpha   90.00
_cell.angle_beta   90.00
_cell.angle_gamma   90.00
#
_symmetry.space_group_name_H-M   'P 1'
#
loop_
_entity.id
_entity.type
_entity.pdbx_description
1 polymer ?
#
loop_
_entity_poly.entity_id
_entity_poly.type
_entity_poly.pdbx_seq_one_letter_code
_entity_poly.pdbx_strand_id
1 'polypeptide(L)'
;MRRSIIFEKVLEFTPKNSPYRISKNITVHAEQVLKIHAGTDITFSQNTGIIVHGILQIVGTKYDPVMLHAMNGTWNGLCITFANADVAEQSRLTYLSVSGSKFGIRIESFLLPQIENIISNNNDNGLTILAYNDNNNFSD
;
A
#
# COMPACT_ATOMS: atom_id res chain seq x y z
N MET A 1 -1.22 -34.59 14.46
CA MET A 1 -1.32 -33.48 13.48
C MET A 1 -0.64 -32.25 14.08
N ARG A 2 0.53 -31.83 13.59
CA ARG A 2 1.16 -30.58 14.05
C ARG A 2 0.39 -29.41 13.43
N ARG A 3 -0.21 -28.55 14.25
CA ARG A 3 -0.62 -27.21 13.77
C ARG A 3 0.66 -26.41 13.57
N SER A 4 1.03 -26.13 12.33
CA SER A 4 2.03 -25.10 12.06
C SER A 4 1.45 -23.76 12.46
N ILE A 5 2.05 -23.12 13.47
CA ILE A 5 1.77 -21.72 13.78
C ILE A 5 2.56 -20.91 12.76
N ILE A 6 1.86 -20.36 11.77
CA ILE A 6 2.44 -19.40 10.84
C ILE A 6 2.58 -18.10 11.62
N PHE A 7 3.82 -17.70 11.92
CA PHE A 7 4.10 -16.38 12.47
C PHE A 7 4.16 -15.38 11.32
N GLU A 8 3.02 -14.74 11.04
CA GLU A 8 2.97 -13.59 10.15
C GLU A 8 3.88 -12.48 10.69
N LYS A 9 4.77 -11.97 9.84
CA LYS A 9 5.67 -10.88 10.23
C LYS A 9 4.94 -9.55 10.03
N VAL A 10 4.61 -8.89 11.14
CA VAL A 10 3.96 -7.57 11.13
C VAL A 10 5.02 -6.46 11.10
N LEU A 11 4.87 -5.52 10.17
CA LEU A 11 5.51 -4.21 10.15
C LEU A 11 4.44 -3.16 10.46
N GLU A 12 4.70 -2.28 11.43
CA GLU A 12 3.69 -1.35 11.96
C GLU A 12 4.25 0.08 12.07
N PHE A 13 3.51 1.03 11.49
CA PHE A 13 3.79 2.47 11.57
C PHE A 13 2.66 3.17 12.35
N THR A 14 3.03 3.92 13.38
CA THR A 14 2.11 4.58 14.31
C THR A 14 2.40 6.08 14.42
N PRO A 15 1.38 6.93 14.67
CA PRO A 15 1.56 8.39 14.73
C PRO A 15 2.59 8.83 15.77
N LYS A 16 2.82 8.02 16.81
CA LYS A 16 3.77 8.31 17.90
C LYS A 16 5.21 8.58 17.42
N ASN A 17 5.64 7.98 16.31
CA ASN A 17 6.98 8.17 15.76
C ASN A 17 6.98 8.83 14.37
N SER A 18 5.85 9.44 13.97
CA SER A 18 5.78 10.23 12.75
C SER A 18 6.52 11.57 12.89
N PRO A 19 7.03 12.14 11.78
CA PRO A 19 7.00 11.60 10.42
C PRO A 19 8.07 10.52 10.21
N TYR A 20 7.67 9.40 9.58
CA TYR A 20 8.63 8.38 9.14
C TYR A 20 9.35 8.84 7.88
N ARG A 21 10.64 8.49 7.76
CA ARG A 21 11.49 8.87 6.62
C ARG A 21 12.01 7.62 5.91
N ILE A 22 11.48 7.35 4.72
CA ILE A 22 11.70 6.11 3.97
C ILE A 22 12.66 6.39 2.81
N SER A 23 13.87 5.82 2.89
CA SER A 23 14.95 5.99 1.91
C SER A 23 15.19 4.75 1.02
N LYS A 24 14.39 3.69 1.20
CA LYS A 24 14.40 2.45 0.40
C LYS A 24 12.98 1.90 0.29
N ASN A 25 12.71 1.08 -0.72
CA ASN A 25 11.40 0.44 -0.87
C ASN A 25 10.99 -0.34 0.38
N ILE A 26 9.71 -0.23 0.75
CA ILE A 26 9.05 -1.13 1.68
C ILE A 26 8.42 -2.24 0.84
N THR A 27 8.94 -3.47 0.95
CA THR A 27 8.33 -4.64 0.32
C THR A 27 7.58 -5.45 1.37
N VAL A 28 6.28 -5.65 1.16
CA VAL A 28 5.41 -6.48 2.00
C VAL A 28 5.25 -7.82 1.30
N HIS A 29 6.03 -8.82 1.71
CA HIS A 29 5.96 -10.16 1.12
C HIS A 29 4.63 -10.86 1.48
N ALA A 30 4.28 -11.94 0.77
CA ALA A 30 2.96 -12.57 0.84
C ALA A 30 2.56 -13.01 2.26
N GLU A 31 3.53 -13.40 3.09
CA GLU A 31 3.39 -13.84 4.48
C GLU A 31 3.47 -12.71 5.53
N GLN A 32 3.44 -11.46 5.08
CA GLN A 32 3.67 -10.27 5.91
C GLN A 32 2.46 -9.35 5.95
N VAL A 33 2.36 -8.59 7.05
CA VAL A 33 1.32 -7.59 7.26
C VAL A 33 1.96 -6.23 7.43
N LEU A 34 1.55 -5.25 6.63
CA LEU A 34 1.89 -3.85 6.85
C LEU A 34 0.68 -3.10 7.42
N LYS A 35 0.84 -2.56 8.63
CA LYS A 35 -0.17 -1.73 9.32
C LYS A 35 0.30 -0.29 9.38
N ILE A 36 -0.58 0.64 8.99
CA ILE A 36 -0.34 2.08 9.08
C ILE A 36 -1.56 2.71 9.75
N HIS A 37 -1.36 3.27 10.93
CA HIS A 37 -2.43 3.73 11.81
C HIS A 37 -2.79 5.20 11.56
N ALA A 38 -4.00 5.60 11.93
CA ALA A 38 -4.48 6.97 11.84
C ALA A 38 -3.49 8.03 12.38
N GLY A 39 -3.41 9.16 11.68
CA GLY A 39 -2.49 10.26 11.97
C GLY A 39 -1.02 9.97 11.61
N THR A 40 -0.71 8.82 11.01
CA THR A 40 0.66 8.50 10.60
C THR A 40 1.05 9.26 9.33
N ASP A 41 2.09 10.07 9.45
CA ASP A 41 2.79 10.71 8.33
C ASP A 41 4.04 9.90 7.93
N ILE A 42 4.20 9.65 6.62
CA ILE A 42 5.35 8.95 6.02
C ILE A 42 5.83 9.71 4.77
N THR A 43 7.12 10.04 4.77
CA THR A 43 7.81 10.75 3.68
C THR A 43 8.78 9.83 2.95
N PHE A 44 8.72 9.81 1.63
CA PHE A 44 9.46 8.90 0.74
C PHE A 44 10.52 9.64 -0.08
N SER A 45 11.76 9.14 -0.10
CA SER A 45 12.79 9.65 -1.01
C SER A 45 12.49 9.31 -2.48
N GLN A 46 13.07 10.06 -3.40
CA GLN A 46 12.95 9.83 -4.84
C GLN A 46 13.15 8.34 -5.23
N ASN A 47 12.33 7.84 -6.15
CA ASN A 47 12.35 6.46 -6.66
C ASN A 47 12.12 5.35 -5.60
N THR A 48 11.66 5.69 -4.40
CA THR A 48 11.23 4.70 -3.38
C THR A 48 9.71 4.51 -3.38
N GLY A 49 9.18 3.45 -2.76
CA GLY A 49 7.74 3.28 -2.58
C GLY A 49 7.36 2.08 -1.74
N ILE A 50 6.07 1.74 -1.74
CA ILE A 50 5.54 0.55 -1.08
C ILE A 50 5.14 -0.46 -2.18
N ILE A 51 5.67 -1.68 -2.09
CA ILE A 51 5.36 -2.80 -2.98
C ILE A 51 4.69 -3.89 -2.13
N VAL A 52 3.46 -4.28 -2.48
CA VAL A 52 2.61 -5.11 -1.62
C VAL A 52 2.20 -6.39 -2.33
N HIS A 53 2.56 -7.52 -1.72
CA HIS A 53 2.09 -8.86 -2.04
C HIS A 53 1.32 -9.51 -0.89
N GLY A 54 1.65 -9.15 0.36
CA GLY A 54 0.93 -9.54 1.58
C GLY A 54 -0.19 -8.58 1.97
N ILE A 55 -0.58 -8.63 3.25
CA ILE A 55 -1.74 -7.88 3.77
C ILE A 55 -1.35 -6.41 4.02
N LEU A 56 -2.19 -5.49 3.56
CA LEU A 56 -2.02 -4.05 3.73
C LEU A 56 -3.20 -3.43 4.46
N GLN A 57 -2.96 -2.88 5.65
CA GLN A 57 -3.97 -2.24 6.47
C GLN A 57 -3.58 -0.78 6.73
N ILE A 58 -4.06 0.13 5.88
CA ILE A 58 -3.93 1.57 6.07
C ILE A 58 -5.26 2.08 6.59
N VAL A 59 -5.30 2.47 7.87
CA VAL A 59 -6.53 2.76 8.60
C VAL A 59 -6.44 4.14 9.25
N GLY A 60 -6.64 5.17 8.43
CA GLY A 60 -6.85 6.55 8.87
C GLY A 60 -8.26 6.80 9.40
N THR A 61 -8.49 8.02 9.89
CA THR A 61 -9.84 8.54 10.17
C THR A 61 -10.07 9.87 9.45
N LYS A 62 -11.32 10.36 9.45
CA LYS A 62 -11.68 11.70 8.94
C LYS A 62 -10.87 12.84 9.58
N TYR A 63 -10.50 12.68 10.85
CA TYR A 63 -9.79 13.70 11.62
C TYR A 63 -8.27 13.49 11.57
N ASP A 64 -7.85 12.22 11.51
CA ASP A 64 -6.45 11.79 11.50
C ASP A 64 -6.19 10.88 10.29
N PRO A 65 -6.15 11.42 9.05
CA PRO A 65 -5.85 10.63 7.87
C PRO A 65 -4.41 10.10 7.91
N VAL A 66 -4.13 9.05 7.14
CA VAL A 66 -2.75 8.62 6.85
C VAL A 66 -2.21 9.42 5.67
N MET A 67 -1.00 9.95 5.80
CA MET A 67 -0.35 10.78 4.78
C MET A 67 0.89 10.06 4.23
N LEU A 68 0.88 9.70 2.95
CA LEU A 68 2.03 9.14 2.23
C LEU A 68 2.47 10.13 1.14
N HIS A 69 3.65 10.73 1.26
CA HIS A 69 4.07 11.80 0.35
C HIS A 69 5.57 11.88 0.09
N ALA A 70 5.95 12.68 -0.89
CA ALA A 70 7.34 12.88 -1.29
C ALA A 70 8.15 13.65 -0.23
N MET A 71 9.33 13.14 0.13
CA MET A 71 10.34 13.90 0.87
C MET A 71 11.14 14.82 -0.06
N ASN A 72 11.53 14.29 -1.23
CA ASN A 72 12.31 15.00 -2.25
C ASN A 72 12.16 14.31 -3.61
N GLY A 73 11.94 15.09 -4.68
CA GLY A 73 11.65 14.55 -6.02
C GLY A 73 10.37 13.73 -6.06
N THR A 74 10.22 12.88 -7.06
CA THR A 74 9.05 12.00 -7.22
C THR A 74 9.36 10.60 -6.65
N TRP A 75 8.50 10.11 -5.76
CA TRP A 75 8.53 8.72 -5.28
C TRP A 75 7.60 7.85 -6.13
N ASN A 76 7.70 6.52 -6.05
CA ASN A 76 6.95 5.63 -6.94
C ASN A 76 5.45 5.58 -6.61
N GLY A 77 5.06 5.72 -5.35
CA GLY A 77 3.69 5.53 -4.88
C GLY A 77 3.48 4.17 -4.21
N LEU A 78 2.22 3.74 -4.17
CA LEU A 78 1.77 2.47 -3.60
C LEU A 78 1.40 1.50 -4.72
N CYS A 79 2.15 0.41 -4.86
CA CYS A 79 1.90 -0.66 -5.85
C CYS A 79 1.43 -1.95 -5.14
N ILE A 80 0.27 -2.47 -5.54
CA ILE A 80 -0.41 -3.59 -4.90
C ILE A 80 -0.68 -4.72 -5.91
N THR A 81 -0.18 -5.92 -5.60
CA THR A 81 -0.39 -7.16 -6.36
C THR A 81 -0.56 -8.29 -5.36
N PHE A 82 -1.79 -8.48 -4.84
CA PHE A 82 -2.06 -9.46 -3.78
C PHE A 82 -1.80 -10.90 -4.23
N ALA A 83 -1.23 -11.69 -3.32
CA ALA A 83 -0.91 -13.09 -3.57
C ALA A 83 -2.13 -14.03 -3.69
N ASN A 84 -3.26 -13.70 -3.06
CA ASN A 84 -4.51 -14.49 -3.07
C ASN A 84 -5.71 -13.66 -2.54
N ALA A 85 -6.90 -14.26 -2.58
CA ALA A 85 -8.16 -13.64 -2.13
C ALA A 85 -8.15 -13.28 -0.63
N ASP A 86 -7.77 -14.21 0.24
CA ASP A 86 -7.72 -14.01 1.70
C ASP A 86 -6.85 -12.81 2.10
N VAL A 87 -5.75 -12.57 1.38
CA VAL A 87 -4.87 -11.41 1.57
C VAL A 87 -5.55 -10.10 1.17
N ALA A 88 -6.31 -10.11 0.07
CA ALA A 88 -7.05 -8.93 -0.40
C ALA A 88 -8.23 -8.59 0.51
N GLU A 89 -9.02 -9.58 0.94
CA GLU A 89 -10.14 -9.41 1.87
C GLU A 89 -9.71 -8.84 3.23
N GLN A 90 -8.51 -9.20 3.69
CA GLN A 90 -7.93 -8.65 4.93
C GLN A 90 -7.31 -7.26 4.77
N SER A 91 -7.14 -6.79 3.53
CA SER A 91 -6.49 -5.52 3.19
C SER A 91 -7.49 -4.37 3.05
N ARG A 92 -7.10 -3.17 3.48
CA ARG A 92 -7.93 -1.96 3.42
C ARG A 92 -7.12 -0.67 3.32
N LEU A 93 -7.71 0.30 2.61
CA LEU A 93 -7.25 1.67 2.46
C LEU A 93 -8.39 2.59 2.90
N THR A 94 -8.29 3.17 4.09
CA THR A 94 -9.34 4.02 4.69
C THR A 94 -8.75 5.35 5.13
N TYR A 95 -9.31 6.49 4.67
CA TYR A 95 -8.82 7.85 4.95
C TYR A 95 -7.29 8.01 4.71
N LEU A 96 -6.87 7.65 3.50
CA LEU A 96 -5.49 7.72 3.04
C LEU A 96 -5.32 8.85 2.02
N SER A 97 -4.31 9.70 2.19
CA SER A 97 -3.82 10.64 1.20
C SER A 97 -2.49 10.18 0.62
N VAL A 98 -2.38 10.11 -0.71
CA VAL A 98 -1.15 9.80 -1.46
C VAL A 98 -0.81 10.97 -2.38
N SER A 99 0.39 11.53 -2.27
CA SER A 99 0.79 12.70 -3.08
C SER A 99 2.26 12.77 -3.48
N GLY A 100 2.58 13.51 -4.56
CA GLY A 100 3.95 13.71 -5.04
C GLY A 100 4.60 12.46 -5.67
N SER A 101 3.79 11.51 -6.13
CA SER A 101 4.24 10.20 -6.61
C SER A 101 4.00 9.96 -8.09
N LYS A 102 4.72 9.00 -8.66
CA LYS A 102 4.61 8.58 -10.06
C LYS A 102 3.34 7.78 -10.33
N PHE A 103 3.01 6.81 -9.46
CA PHE A 103 1.91 5.89 -9.70
C PHE A 103 0.67 6.14 -8.85
N GLY A 104 0.73 7.05 -7.87
CA GLY A 104 -0.35 7.27 -6.92
C GLY A 104 -0.66 5.99 -6.15
N ILE A 105 -1.89 5.49 -6.33
CA ILE A 105 -2.29 4.15 -5.91
C ILE A 105 -2.45 3.30 -7.18
N ARG A 106 -1.65 2.24 -7.29
CA ARG A 106 -1.66 1.28 -8.40
C ARG A 106 -2.01 -0.10 -7.87
N ILE A 107 -3.08 -0.69 -8.39
CA ILE A 107 -3.53 -2.04 -8.05
C ILE A 107 -3.45 -2.87 -9.33
N GLU A 108 -2.51 -3.80 -9.35
CA GLU A 108 -2.29 -4.78 -10.43
C GLU A 108 -2.76 -6.14 -9.92
N SER A 109 -4.07 -6.26 -9.72
CA SER A 109 -4.75 -7.46 -9.23
C SER A 109 -6.24 -7.41 -9.55
N PHE A 110 -6.86 -8.59 -9.70
CA PHE A 110 -8.32 -8.74 -9.70
C PHE A 110 -8.97 -8.44 -8.36
N LEU A 111 -8.20 -8.71 -7.31
CA LEU A 111 -8.68 -8.70 -5.95
C LEU A 111 -8.39 -7.30 -5.42
N LEU A 112 -9.43 -6.62 -4.94
CA LEU A 112 -9.32 -5.26 -4.43
C LEU A 112 -9.35 -5.28 -2.91
N PRO A 113 -8.61 -4.38 -2.24
CA PRO A 113 -8.83 -4.15 -0.82
C PRO A 113 -10.16 -3.43 -0.62
N GLN A 114 -10.64 -3.35 0.63
CA GLN A 114 -11.63 -2.32 0.95
C GLN A 114 -11.02 -0.94 0.71
N ILE A 115 -11.64 -0.10 -0.12
CA ILE A 115 -11.17 1.27 -0.42
C ILE A 115 -12.24 2.26 0.02
N GLU A 116 -11.90 3.20 0.89
CA GLU A 116 -12.82 4.17 1.46
C GLU A 116 -12.13 5.52 1.70
N ASN A 117 -12.75 6.62 1.27
CA ASN A 117 -12.30 7.98 1.58
C ASN A 117 -10.81 8.25 1.24
N ILE A 118 -10.34 7.75 0.09
CA ILE A 118 -8.97 7.98 -0.38
C ILE A 118 -8.83 9.29 -1.17
N ILE A 119 -7.67 9.93 -1.05
CA ILE A 119 -7.25 11.10 -1.83
C ILE A 119 -5.95 10.74 -2.54
N SER A 120 -5.91 10.94 -3.85
CA SER A 120 -4.69 10.82 -4.66
C SER A 120 -4.54 12.09 -5.48
N ASN A 121 -3.61 12.96 -5.08
CA ASN A 121 -3.43 14.29 -5.67
C ASN A 121 -1.95 14.59 -5.96
N ASN A 122 -1.69 15.51 -6.89
CA ASN A 122 -0.33 15.90 -7.32
C ASN A 122 0.58 14.68 -7.60
N ASN A 123 0.01 13.65 -8.25
CA ASN A 123 0.70 12.45 -8.70
C ASN A 123 0.66 12.41 -10.23
N ASP A 124 1.64 11.79 -10.90
CA ASP A 124 1.62 11.63 -12.36
C ASP A 124 0.42 10.76 -12.77
N ASN A 125 0.15 9.68 -12.01
CA ASN A 125 -1.08 8.90 -12.05
C ASN A 125 -1.84 9.01 -10.71
N GLY A 126 -3.16 9.18 -10.74
CA GLY A 126 -4.01 9.23 -9.53
C GLY A 126 -4.30 7.86 -8.91
N LEU A 127 -5.27 7.15 -9.45
CA LEU A 127 -5.61 5.77 -9.10
C LEU A 127 -5.59 4.95 -10.40
N THR A 128 -4.91 3.82 -10.40
CA THR A 128 -4.89 2.88 -11.54
C THR A 128 -5.24 1.49 -11.03
N ILE A 129 -6.24 0.85 -11.63
CA ILE A 129 -6.65 -0.53 -11.35
C ILE A 129 -6.51 -1.33 -12.65
N LEU A 130 -5.66 -2.34 -12.66
CA LEU A 130 -5.41 -3.25 -13.78
C LEU A 130 -5.72 -4.68 -13.33
N ALA A 131 -6.78 -5.25 -13.89
CA ALA A 131 -7.32 -6.55 -13.51
C ALA A 131 -7.09 -7.61 -14.63
N TYR A 132 -5.84 -8.06 -14.78
CA TYR A 132 -5.40 -9.26 -15.51
C TYR A 132 -5.94 -9.46 -16.96
N ASN A 133 -6.15 -10.69 -17.46
CA ASN A 133 -6.28 -12.00 -16.80
C ASN A 133 -5.04 -12.91 -16.94
N ASP A 134 -4.78 -13.80 -15.97
CA ASP A 134 -3.77 -14.86 -16.11
C ASP A 134 -4.21 -15.92 -17.17
N ASN A 135 -5.49 -15.93 -17.53
CA ASN A 135 -6.01 -16.66 -18.69
C ASN A 135 -5.81 -15.94 -20.04
N ASN A 136 -5.32 -14.69 -20.05
CA ASN A 136 -5.07 -13.96 -21.28
C ASN A 136 -3.69 -14.30 -21.85
N ASN A 137 -3.63 -15.43 -22.56
CA ASN A 137 -2.67 -15.62 -23.64
C ASN A 137 -2.92 -14.56 -24.73
N PHE A 138 -2.41 -13.33 -24.53
CA PHE A 138 -2.13 -12.42 -25.64
C PHE A 138 -0.69 -12.62 -26.10
N SER A 139 -0.50 -13.73 -26.79
CA SER A 139 0.43 -13.74 -27.92
C SER A 139 -0.22 -12.92 -29.04
N ASP A 140 0.22 -11.67 -29.19
CA ASP A 140 0.54 -10.97 -30.44
C ASP A 140 0.90 -9.50 -30.15
#